data_AF-A0A6S7LSN8-F1
#
_entry.id   AF-A0A6S7LSN8-F1
#
_cell.length_a   1.000
_cell.length_b   1.000
_cell.length_c   1.000
_cell.angle_alpha   90.00
_cell.angle_beta   90.00
_cell.angle_gamma   90.00
#
_symmetry.space_group_name_H-M   'P 1'
#
loop_
_entity.id
_entity.type
_entity.pdbx_description
1 polymer ?
#
loop_
_entity_poly.entity_id
_entity_poly.type
_entity_poly.pdbx_seq_one_letter_code
_entity_poly.pdbx_strand_id
1 'polypeptide(L)'
;MTLGEYITPGFDCSDILNNNMNAKDGFYWIHLGERTPRKAWCDMTTDSGGFILFGYQNSSVTWNVPSTNEPVDPFGSSRWSSVLGNAPILDIRVQISSSKEFKDTKADW
;
A
#
# COMPACT_ATOMS: atom_id res chain seq x y z
N MET A 1 19.48 -7.16 9.49
CA MET A 1 18.45 -7.42 8.46
C MET A 1 17.39 -6.37 8.64
N THR A 2 16.90 -5.78 7.56
CA THR A 2 15.93 -4.68 7.61
C THR A 2 14.53 -5.25 7.49
N LEU A 3 13.61 -4.84 8.38
CA LEU A 3 12.22 -5.27 8.29
C LEU A 3 11.57 -4.76 6.99
N GLY A 4 10.81 -5.62 6.33
CA GLY A 4 10.21 -5.35 5.01
C GLY A 4 11.06 -5.80 3.81
N GLU A 5 12.20 -6.44 4.05
CA GLU A 5 12.97 -7.18 3.03
C GLU A 5 12.37 -8.60 2.82
N TYR A 6 12.61 -9.23 1.67
CA TYR A 6 12.02 -10.55 1.35
C TYR A 6 12.32 -11.63 2.41
N ILE A 7 13.54 -11.62 2.96
CA ILE A 7 13.97 -12.58 3.97
C ILE A 7 13.50 -12.21 5.39
N THR A 8 13.06 -10.97 5.60
CA THR A 8 12.57 -10.44 6.89
C THR A 8 11.33 -9.57 6.64
N PRO A 9 10.23 -10.15 6.15
CA PRO A 9 9.03 -9.39 5.81
C PRO A 9 8.39 -8.79 7.07
N GLY A 10 7.80 -7.62 6.94
CA GLY A 10 6.95 -7.05 8.00
C GLY A 10 5.62 -7.81 8.11
N PHE A 11 4.93 -7.67 9.22
CA PHE A 11 3.55 -8.15 9.31
C PHE A 11 2.67 -7.37 8.30
N ASP A 12 2.74 -6.05 8.35
CA ASP A 12 2.12 -5.10 7.42
C ASP A 12 2.96 -3.81 7.32
N CYS A 13 2.47 -2.80 6.60
CA CYS A 13 3.17 -1.51 6.47
C CYS A 13 3.32 -0.76 7.80
N SER A 14 2.35 -0.89 8.71
CA SER A 14 2.39 -0.24 10.02
C SER A 14 3.46 -0.86 10.92
N ASP A 15 3.60 -2.19 10.89
CA ASP A 15 4.68 -2.90 11.60
C ASP A 15 6.07 -2.43 11.15
N ILE A 16 6.25 -2.29 9.84
CA ILE A 16 7.50 -1.76 9.26
C ILE A 16 7.78 -0.34 9.76
N LEU A 17 6.78 0.55 9.70
CA LEU A 17 6.93 1.94 10.11
C LEU A 17 7.17 2.09 11.63
N ASN A 18 6.50 1.29 12.45
CA ASN A 18 6.67 1.28 13.90
C ASN A 18 8.08 0.84 14.31
N ASN A 19 8.69 -0.09 13.56
CA ASN A 19 10.07 -0.53 13.79
C ASN A 19 11.11 0.43 13.18
N ASN A 20 10.74 1.21 12.17
CA ASN A 20 11.60 2.21 11.55
C ASN A 20 10.78 3.46 11.19
N MET A 21 10.72 4.43 12.11
CA MET A 21 9.99 5.69 11.91
C MET A 21 10.52 6.55 10.74
N ASN A 22 11.68 6.21 10.18
CA ASN A 22 12.26 6.86 9.01
C ASN A 22 12.03 6.10 7.71
N ALA A 23 11.25 5.01 7.74
CA ALA A 23 10.85 4.26 6.55
C ALA A 23 10.21 5.22 5.53
N LYS A 24 10.53 5.00 4.25
CA LYS A 24 10.06 5.83 3.14
C LYS A 24 8.96 5.12 2.39
N ASP A 25 8.12 5.88 1.69
CA ASP A 25 7.14 5.31 0.78
C ASP A 25 7.84 4.40 -0.22
N GLY A 26 7.21 3.26 -0.53
CA GLY A 26 7.80 2.32 -1.47
C GLY A 26 7.30 0.90 -1.31
N PHE A 27 7.88 0.00 -2.09
CA PHE A 27 7.54 -1.41 -1.99
C PHE A 27 8.26 -2.11 -0.85
N TYR A 28 7.49 -2.84 -0.06
CA TYR A 28 7.98 -3.72 1.00
C TYR A 28 7.42 -5.12 0.85
N TRP A 29 8.09 -6.08 1.47
CA TRP A 29 7.60 -7.44 1.66
C TRP A 29 6.85 -7.52 2.98
N ILE A 30 5.59 -7.93 2.91
CA ILE A 30 4.70 -8.13 4.05
C ILE A 30 4.17 -9.57 4.06
N HIS A 31 3.64 -10.05 5.17
CA HIS A 31 3.08 -11.41 5.21
C HIS A 31 1.65 -11.49 5.74
N LEU A 32 1.13 -10.50 6.48
CA LEU A 32 -0.28 -10.45 6.93
C LEU A 32 -0.73 -11.73 7.69
N GLY A 33 0.18 -12.36 8.44
CA GLY A 33 -0.07 -13.64 9.11
C GLY A 33 0.01 -14.89 8.21
N GLU A 34 0.24 -14.72 6.91
CA GLU A 34 0.41 -15.81 5.94
C GLU A 34 1.87 -16.31 5.91
N ARG A 35 2.07 -17.54 5.41
CA ARG A 35 3.41 -18.15 5.28
C ARG A 35 4.25 -17.55 4.17
N THR A 36 3.62 -17.15 3.07
CA THR A 36 4.31 -16.66 1.88
C THR A 36 4.30 -15.15 1.88
N PRO A 37 5.48 -14.49 1.94
CA PRO A 37 5.56 -13.04 1.86
C PRO A 37 5.06 -12.54 0.52
N ARG A 38 4.49 -11.34 0.52
CA ARG A 38 3.93 -10.68 -0.65
C ARG A 38 4.44 -9.26 -0.72
N LYS A 39 4.59 -8.74 -1.93
CA LYS A 39 5.05 -7.37 -2.14
C LYS A 39 3.85 -6.43 -2.12
N ALA A 40 3.96 -5.31 -1.42
CA ALA A 40 2.94 -4.27 -1.38
C ALA A 40 3.61 -2.89 -1.37
N TRP A 41 2.95 -1.89 -1.94
CA TRP A 41 3.38 -0.50 -1.78
C TRP A 41 2.85 0.03 -0.44
N CYS A 42 3.76 0.55 0.37
CA CYS A 42 3.45 1.20 1.63
C CYS A 42 3.56 2.71 1.48
N ASP A 43 2.51 3.42 1.87
CA ASP A 43 2.58 4.84 2.17
C ASP A 43 3.01 4.98 3.64
N MET A 44 4.20 5.52 3.84
CA MET A 44 4.85 5.72 5.14
C MET A 44 4.81 7.18 5.58
N THR A 45 4.20 8.07 4.78
CA THR A 45 4.33 9.52 4.95
C THR A 45 2.98 10.20 5.17
N THR A 46 1.95 9.86 4.40
CA THR A 46 0.64 10.52 4.47
C THR A 46 -0.06 10.15 5.77
N ASP A 47 -0.53 11.14 6.53
CA ASP A 47 -1.26 10.94 7.81
C ASP A 47 -0.57 9.94 8.75
N SER A 48 0.73 10.18 9.01
CA SER A 48 1.59 9.33 9.84
C SER A 48 1.92 7.96 9.25
N GLY A 49 1.48 7.65 8.03
CA GLY A 49 1.87 6.46 7.27
C GLY A 49 1.34 5.13 7.81
N GLY A 50 1.93 4.04 7.32
CA GLY A 50 1.56 2.67 7.68
C GLY A 50 0.44 2.09 6.83
N PHE A 51 0.10 2.73 5.70
CA PHE A 51 -0.99 2.31 4.83
C PHE A 51 -0.49 1.42 3.70
N ILE A 52 -1.28 0.40 3.36
CA ILE A 52 -1.05 -0.41 2.15
C ILE A 52 -1.86 0.19 0.99
N LEU A 53 -1.19 0.48 -0.13
CA LEU A 53 -1.88 0.86 -1.36
C LEU A 53 -2.44 -0.40 -2.04
N PHE A 54 -3.76 -0.58 -1.95
CA PHE A 54 -4.46 -1.70 -2.59
C PHE A 54 -5.14 -1.30 -3.91
N GLY A 55 -5.22 -0.02 -4.24
CA GLY A 55 -5.86 0.49 -5.44
C GLY A 55 -5.34 1.86 -5.86
N TYR A 56 -5.20 2.08 -7.17
CA TYR A 56 -4.87 3.38 -7.74
C TYR A 56 -5.75 3.66 -8.94
N GLN A 57 -6.22 4.90 -9.06
CA GLN A 57 -7.08 5.36 -10.15
C GLN A 57 -6.75 6.80 -10.57
N ASN A 58 -6.72 7.04 -11.89
CA ASN A 58 -6.53 8.39 -12.46
C ASN A 58 -7.52 8.72 -13.59
N SER A 59 -8.59 7.93 -13.73
CA SER A 59 -9.65 8.16 -14.73
C SER A 59 -11.03 7.78 -14.17
N SER A 60 -12.10 8.18 -14.86
CA SER A 60 -13.48 7.91 -14.46
C SER A 60 -14.03 6.53 -14.89
N VAL A 61 -13.32 5.78 -15.74
CA VAL A 61 -13.80 4.51 -16.34
C VAL A 61 -13.53 3.30 -15.42
N THR A 62 -13.05 3.54 -14.20
CA THR A 62 -12.18 2.62 -13.47
C THR A 62 -12.90 1.63 -12.55
N TRP A 63 -14.22 1.75 -12.38
CA TRP A 63 -15.03 0.76 -11.65
C TRP A 63 -15.06 -0.61 -12.34
N ASN A 64 -14.73 -0.67 -13.63
CA ASN A 64 -14.63 -1.93 -14.39
C ASN A 64 -13.21 -2.53 -14.39
N VAL A 65 -12.26 -1.96 -13.65
CA VAL A 65 -10.89 -2.48 -13.67
C VAL A 65 -10.78 -3.75 -12.84
N PRO A 66 -10.32 -4.88 -13.43
CA PRO A 66 -10.20 -6.13 -12.71
C PRO A 66 -9.12 -6.05 -11.62
N SER A 67 -9.33 -6.81 -10.55
CA SER A 67 -8.26 -7.05 -9.57
C SER A 67 -7.18 -7.93 -10.16
N THR A 68 -5.92 -7.63 -9.86
CA THR A 68 -4.77 -8.46 -10.25
C THR A 68 -3.99 -8.93 -9.04
N ASN A 69 -3.34 -10.10 -9.11
CA ASN A 69 -2.44 -10.58 -8.06
C ASN A 69 -1.05 -9.92 -8.12
N GLU A 70 -1.03 -8.62 -8.43
CA GLU A 70 0.17 -7.81 -8.53
C GLU A 70 0.05 -6.62 -7.58
N PRO A 71 1.16 -6.13 -7.01
CA PRO A 71 1.12 -4.93 -6.20
C PRO A 71 0.70 -3.71 -7.04
N VAL A 72 0.06 -2.73 -6.38
CA VAL A 72 -0.25 -1.44 -7.02
C VAL A 72 0.95 -0.51 -6.91
N ASP A 73 1.27 0.16 -8.01
CA ASP A 73 2.20 1.29 -8.06
C ASP A 73 1.37 2.58 -8.17
N PRO A 74 1.55 3.59 -7.29
CA PRO A 74 0.80 4.85 -7.34
C PRO A 74 1.04 5.65 -8.63
N PHE A 75 2.10 5.35 -9.40
CA PHE A 75 2.43 5.99 -10.67
C PHE A 75 2.15 5.10 -11.89
N GLY A 76 1.64 3.90 -11.64
CA GLY A 76 1.38 2.89 -12.66
C GLY A 76 0.06 3.10 -13.42
N SER A 77 -0.42 2.02 -14.02
CA SER A 77 -1.78 1.99 -14.59
C SER A 77 -2.80 1.71 -13.50
N SER A 78 -3.96 2.36 -13.62
CA SER A 78 -5.09 2.17 -12.71
C SER A 78 -5.41 0.67 -12.54
N ARG A 79 -5.49 0.20 -11.29
CA ARG A 79 -5.75 -1.21 -10.93
C ARG A 79 -6.11 -1.37 -9.46
N TRP A 80 -6.76 -2.48 -9.17
CA TRP A 80 -6.94 -3.01 -7.81
C TRP A 80 -6.03 -4.21 -7.60
N SER A 81 -5.45 -4.33 -6.42
CA SER A 81 -4.62 -5.47 -6.05
C SER A 81 -5.40 -6.48 -5.24
N SER A 82 -5.26 -7.76 -5.59
CA SER A 82 -5.69 -8.90 -4.77
C SER A 82 -4.55 -9.46 -3.91
N VAL A 83 -3.40 -8.76 -3.81
CA VAL A 83 -2.22 -9.24 -3.08
C VAL A 83 -2.49 -9.40 -1.57
N LEU A 84 -3.51 -8.74 -1.03
CA LEU A 84 -3.91 -8.92 0.37
C LEU A 84 -4.55 -10.30 0.61
N GLY A 85 -5.02 -10.99 -0.44
CA GLY A 85 -5.63 -12.31 -0.34
C GLY A 85 -6.79 -12.34 0.64
N ASN A 86 -6.72 -13.23 1.64
CA ASN A 86 -7.76 -13.40 2.65
C ASN A 86 -7.58 -12.53 3.90
N ALA A 87 -6.64 -11.57 3.89
CA ALA A 87 -6.43 -10.71 5.04
C ALA A 87 -7.73 -9.97 5.39
N PRO A 88 -8.16 -9.96 6.66
CA PRO A 88 -9.36 -9.23 7.07
C PRO A 88 -9.11 -7.73 6.94
N ILE A 89 -9.99 -7.04 6.20
CA ILE A 89 -9.93 -5.59 6.01
C ILE A 89 -11.02 -4.96 6.87
N LEU A 90 -10.62 -4.16 7.85
CA LEU A 90 -11.54 -3.43 8.73
C LEU A 90 -11.92 -2.07 8.15
N ASP A 91 -10.98 -1.39 7.49
CA ASP A 91 -11.13 -0.02 6.99
C ASP A 91 -10.47 0.13 5.61
N ILE A 92 -11.08 0.95 4.76
CA ILE A 92 -10.55 1.34 3.45
C ILE A 92 -10.56 2.86 3.37
N ARG A 93 -9.38 3.43 3.14
CA ARG A 93 -9.23 4.89 3.01
C ARG A 93 -9.04 5.28 1.56
N VAL A 94 -9.91 6.17 1.08
CA VAL A 94 -9.80 6.76 -0.25
C VAL A 94 -9.10 8.11 -0.12
N GLN A 95 -7.93 8.21 -0.75
CA GLN A 95 -7.15 9.44 -0.82
C GLN A 95 -7.30 10.05 -2.21
N ILE A 96 -7.53 11.37 -2.26
CA ILE A 96 -7.67 12.12 -3.52
C ILE A 96 -6.60 13.22 -3.54
N SER A 97 -5.90 13.32 -4.66
CA SER A 97 -4.88 14.32 -4.90
C SER A 97 -5.08 14.95 -6.27
N SER A 98 -4.85 16.26 -6.34
CA SER A 98 -4.83 17.01 -7.61
C SER A 98 -3.41 17.28 -8.10
N SER A 99 -2.41 17.09 -7.23
CA SER A 99 -1.00 17.32 -7.54
C SER A 99 -0.36 16.12 -8.25
N LYS A 100 0.73 16.42 -8.97
CA LYS A 100 1.64 15.38 -9.43
C LYS A 100 2.33 14.77 -8.20
N GLU A 101 2.39 13.45 -8.15
CA GLU A 101 3.06 12.71 -7.07
C GLU A 101 2.39 12.79 -5.70
N PHE A 102 1.08 13.05 -5.63
CA PHE A 102 0.33 12.91 -4.38
C PHE A 102 0.82 13.83 -3.25
N LYS A 103 1.60 14.88 -3.56
CA LYS A 103 2.23 15.79 -2.57
C LYS A 103 1.23 16.61 -1.78
N ASP A 104 0.06 16.86 -2.35
CA ASP A 104 -1.07 17.54 -1.72
C ASP A 104 -2.11 16.57 -1.16
N THR A 105 -1.83 15.27 -1.12
CA THR A 105 -2.78 14.29 -0.56
C THR A 105 -3.07 14.65 0.88
N LYS A 106 -4.32 14.99 1.14
CA LYS A 106 -4.85 15.12 2.48
C LYS A 106 -5.68 13.87 2.74
N ALA A 107 -5.24 13.05 3.68
CA ALA A 107 -6.16 12.21 4.41
C ALA A 107 -6.71 13.10 5.52
N ASP A 108 -7.92 13.63 5.31
CA ASP A 108 -8.65 14.40 6.31
C ASP A 108 -9.73 13.48 6.88
N TRP A 109 -9.85 13.46 8.21
CA TRP A 109 -10.89 12.74 8.95
C TRP A 109 -11.40 13.58 10.12
#